data_AF-S6BPR9-F1
#
_entry.id   AF-S6BPR9-F1
#
_cell.length_a   1.000
_cell.length_b   1.000
_cell.length_c   1.000
_cell.angle_alpha   90.00
_cell.angle_beta   90.00
_cell.angle_gamma   90.00
#
_symmetry.space_group_name_H-M   'P 1'
#
loop_
_entity.id
_entity.type
_entity.pdbx_description
1 polymer ?
#
loop_
_entity_poly.entity_id
_entity_poly.type
_entity_poly.pdbx_seq_one_letter_code
_entity_poly.pdbx_strand_id
1 'polypeptide(L)'
;MKLNLANPFTNMQRTMEIDDEKKLLPFYEKRMGTEVPGDSLGEEFKGYVFKISGGNDKQGFPMMQGVLTTSRVRLLLRKGMKCYRPRRTGEMRRKYVIRRKVEGRNKTRAPKIQRLVTPQRIQRKRRRIALRIKREQTSRANMKAYYKMMEEYKQAKRSKGEGSPAAAAA
;
A
#
# COMPACT_ATOMS: atom_id res chain seq x y z
N MET A 1 10.33 -31.55 -17.91
CA MET A 1 10.13 -30.34 -17.07
C MET A 1 8.68 -29.89 -17.14
N LYS A 2 8.16 -29.20 -16.10
CA LYS A 2 6.78 -28.68 -16.09
C LYS A 2 6.74 -27.18 -16.35
N LEU A 3 6.03 -26.75 -17.38
CA LEU A 3 5.73 -25.34 -17.65
C LEU A 3 4.36 -24.96 -17.07
N ASN A 4 4.26 -23.77 -16.50
CA ASN A 4 2.99 -23.17 -16.08
C ASN A 4 2.75 -21.91 -16.92
N LEU A 5 1.98 -22.07 -18.00
CA LEU A 5 1.67 -21.02 -18.94
C LEU A 5 0.47 -20.23 -18.43
N ALA A 6 0.55 -18.90 -18.45
CA ALA A 6 -0.55 -18.01 -18.03
C ALA A 6 -0.72 -16.89 -19.06
N ASN A 7 -1.97 -16.64 -19.45
CA ASN A 7 -2.33 -15.51 -20.31
C ASN A 7 -3.04 -14.44 -19.45
N PRO A 8 -2.39 -13.29 -19.17
CA PRO A 8 -2.99 -12.23 -18.36
C PRO A 8 -4.25 -11.59 -18.96
N PHE A 9 -4.42 -11.65 -20.30
CA PHE A 9 -5.58 -11.08 -20.97
C PHE A 9 -6.85 -11.89 -20.69
N THR A 10 -6.76 -13.22 -20.78
CA THR A 10 -7.88 -14.13 -20.48
C THR A 10 -7.95 -14.57 -19.02
N ASN A 11 -6.92 -14.26 -18.22
CA ASN A 11 -6.69 -14.75 -16.85
C ASN A 11 -6.66 -16.29 -16.73
N MET A 12 -6.50 -17.01 -17.85
CA MET A 12 -6.38 -18.46 -17.86
C MET A 12 -4.93 -18.89 -17.64
N GLN A 13 -4.76 -20.04 -16.97
CA GLN A 13 -3.48 -20.71 -16.80
C GLN A 13 -3.61 -22.20 -17.13
N ARG A 14 -2.59 -22.77 -17.78
CA ARG A 14 -2.50 -24.19 -18.11
C ARG A 14 -1.09 -24.69 -17.78
N THR A 15 -1.01 -25.83 -17.09
CA THR A 15 0.27 -26.51 -16.90
C THR A 15 0.48 -27.56 -17.98
N MET A 16 1.71 -27.67 -18.48
CA MET A 16 2.12 -28.67 -19.45
C MET A 16 3.38 -29.37 -18.96
N GLU A 17 3.47 -30.67 -19.20
CA GLU A 17 4.64 -31.50 -18.91
C GLU A 17 5.32 -31.79 -20.24
N ILE A 18 6.64 -31.53 -20.29
CA ILE A 18 7.46 -31.57 -21.50
C ILE A 18 8.72 -32.34 -21.16
N ASP A 19 8.81 -33.57 -21.67
CA ASP A 19 9.95 -34.45 -21.38
C ASP A 19 11.05 -34.39 -22.45
N ASP A 20 10.72 -33.96 -23.67
CA ASP A 20 11.70 -33.66 -24.72
C ASP A 20 12.50 -32.39 -24.38
N GLU A 21 13.78 -32.59 -24.04
CA GLU A 21 14.71 -31.52 -23.70
C GLU A 21 15.02 -30.59 -24.88
N LYS A 22 14.91 -31.04 -26.13
CA LYS A 22 15.15 -30.18 -27.32
C LYS A 22 14.18 -29.01 -27.37
N LYS A 23 12.93 -29.22 -26.94
CA LYS A 23 11.90 -28.18 -26.81
C LYS A 23 12.21 -27.16 -25.71
N LEU A 24 13.04 -27.53 -24.73
CA LEU A 24 13.37 -26.70 -23.57
C LEU A 24 14.65 -25.87 -23.76
N LEU A 25 15.53 -26.25 -24.70
CA LEU A 25 16.78 -25.55 -25.01
C LEU A 25 16.63 -24.02 -25.15
N PRO A 26 15.59 -23.45 -25.82
CA PRO A 26 15.47 -21.99 -25.95
C PRO A 26 15.21 -21.23 -24.64
N PHE A 27 14.77 -21.94 -23.59
CA PHE A 27 14.55 -21.39 -22.26
C PHE A 27 15.79 -21.49 -21.37
N TYR A 28 16.76 -22.34 -21.71
CA TYR A 28 18.03 -22.44 -21.01
C TYR A 28 18.89 -21.18 -21.25
N GLU A 29 19.73 -20.86 -20.27
CA GLU A 29 20.58 -19.65 -20.23
C GLU A 29 19.84 -18.28 -20.28
N LYS A 30 18.51 -18.28 -20.41
CA LYS A 30 17.69 -17.06 -20.36
C LYS A 30 17.41 -16.64 -18.92
N ARG A 31 17.28 -15.33 -18.70
CA ARG A 31 16.97 -14.73 -17.40
C ARG A 31 15.46 -14.52 -17.23
N MET A 32 15.02 -14.48 -15.98
CA MET A 32 13.65 -14.06 -15.67
C MET A 32 13.43 -12.62 -16.14
N GLY A 33 12.30 -12.39 -16.82
CA GLY A 33 11.96 -11.16 -17.52
C GLY A 33 12.28 -11.16 -19.02
N THR A 34 13.11 -12.09 -19.52
CA THR A 34 13.41 -12.26 -20.94
C THR A 34 12.22 -12.87 -21.69
N GLU A 35 12.08 -12.48 -22.96
CA GLU A 35 11.10 -13.02 -23.91
C GLU A 35 11.74 -14.09 -24.81
N VAL A 36 11.01 -15.17 -25.06
CA VAL A 36 11.46 -16.38 -25.76
C VAL A 36 10.36 -16.82 -26.73
N PRO A 37 10.68 -17.14 -28.00
CA PRO A 37 9.69 -17.62 -28.97
C PRO A 37 9.15 -19.01 -28.57
N GLY A 38 7.86 -19.22 -28.83
CA GLY A 38 7.12 -20.44 -28.50
C GLY A 38 7.27 -21.60 -29.49
N ASP A 39 7.84 -21.34 -30.67
CA ASP A 39 7.86 -22.26 -31.82
C ASP A 39 8.48 -23.64 -31.52
N SER A 40 9.38 -23.70 -30.53
CA SER A 40 10.04 -24.94 -30.09
C SER A 40 9.16 -25.88 -29.26
N LEU A 41 8.07 -25.38 -28.65
CA LEU A 41 7.22 -26.18 -27.77
C LEU A 41 6.27 -27.10 -28.57
N GLY A 42 5.80 -26.63 -29.72
CA GLY A 42 4.86 -27.31 -30.59
C GLY A 42 4.24 -26.35 -31.61
N GLU A 43 3.59 -26.89 -32.63
CA GLU A 43 2.93 -26.10 -33.67
C GLU A 43 1.80 -25.22 -33.11
N GLU A 44 1.15 -25.66 -32.03
CA GLU A 44 0.12 -24.91 -31.32
C GLU A 44 0.66 -23.63 -30.63
N PHE A 45 1.97 -23.49 -30.49
CA PHE A 45 2.66 -22.31 -29.93
C PHE A 45 3.45 -21.52 -30.97
N LYS A 46 3.32 -21.85 -32.25
CA LYS A 46 3.96 -21.13 -33.34
C LYS A 46 3.49 -19.67 -33.38
N GLY A 47 4.44 -18.73 -33.43
CA GLY A 47 4.19 -17.29 -33.40
C GLY A 47 3.84 -16.71 -32.03
N TYR A 48 3.72 -17.52 -30.97
CA TYR A 48 3.61 -17.01 -29.60
C TYR A 48 4.97 -16.59 -29.06
N VAL A 49 5.00 -15.55 -28.23
CA VAL A 49 6.19 -15.12 -27.48
C VAL A 49 5.90 -15.21 -25.99
N PHE A 50 6.74 -15.94 -25.26
CA PHE A 50 6.60 -16.17 -23.83
C PHE A 50 7.59 -15.33 -23.02
N LYS A 51 7.10 -14.69 -21.96
CA LYS A 51 7.94 -13.98 -21.00
C LYS A 51 8.22 -14.86 -19.78
N ILE A 52 9.49 -15.11 -19.45
CA ILE A 52 9.87 -15.93 -18.28
C ILE A 52 9.53 -15.15 -16.99
N SER A 53 8.39 -15.45 -16.38
CA SER A 53 7.92 -14.76 -15.16
C SER A 53 8.57 -15.26 -13.86
N GLY A 54 9.16 -16.46 -13.89
CA GLY A 54 9.83 -17.12 -12.79
C GLY A 54 9.75 -18.64 -12.91
N GLY A 55 10.12 -19.36 -11.86
CA GLY A 55 10.09 -20.82 -11.81
C GLY A 55 10.48 -21.35 -10.43
N ASN A 56 10.29 -22.65 -10.23
CA ASN A 56 10.64 -23.39 -9.02
C ASN A 56 11.74 -24.41 -9.34
N ASP A 57 12.79 -24.47 -8.51
CA ASP A 57 13.77 -25.55 -8.51
C ASP A 57 13.16 -26.88 -8.02
N LYS A 58 13.81 -28.01 -8.29
CA LYS A 58 13.34 -29.39 -7.98
C LYS A 58 12.99 -29.57 -6.49
N GLN A 59 13.75 -28.99 -5.58
CA GLN A 59 13.50 -28.99 -4.13
C GLN A 59 12.46 -27.93 -3.68
N GLY A 60 11.74 -27.31 -4.61
CA GLY A 60 10.69 -26.34 -4.32
C GLY A 60 11.20 -24.95 -3.94
N PHE A 61 12.43 -24.58 -4.32
CA PHE A 61 12.99 -23.24 -4.12
C PHE A 61 12.90 -22.37 -5.39
N PRO A 62 11.91 -21.47 -5.49
CA PRO A 62 11.79 -20.55 -6.60
C PRO A 62 12.80 -19.41 -6.68
N MET A 63 12.92 -18.97 -7.93
CA MET A 63 13.80 -17.93 -8.42
C MET A 63 13.40 -16.55 -7.89
N MET A 64 14.39 -15.68 -7.72
CA MET A 64 14.18 -14.28 -7.33
C MET A 64 14.87 -13.35 -8.34
N GLN A 65 14.12 -12.39 -8.89
CA GLN A 65 14.68 -11.41 -9.82
C GLN A 65 15.83 -10.63 -9.18
N GLY A 66 16.93 -10.47 -9.92
CA GLY A 66 18.16 -9.82 -9.45
C GLY A 66 19.21 -10.76 -8.86
N VAL A 67 18.90 -12.05 -8.67
CA VAL A 67 19.92 -13.08 -8.41
C VAL A 67 20.48 -13.53 -9.75
N LEU A 68 21.76 -13.23 -10.01
CA LEU A 68 22.42 -13.49 -11.30
C LEU A 68 23.21 -14.81 -11.34
N THR A 69 23.01 -15.68 -10.35
CA THR A 69 23.63 -17.00 -10.24
C THR A 69 22.62 -18.10 -10.54
N THR A 70 23.03 -19.13 -11.28
CA THR A 70 22.25 -20.36 -11.50
C THR A 70 22.12 -21.19 -10.23
N SER A 71 23.10 -21.09 -9.33
CA SER A 71 23.13 -21.75 -8.02
C SER A 71 22.33 -20.99 -6.94
N ARG A 72 21.92 -21.71 -5.89
CA ARG A 72 21.13 -21.15 -4.77
C ARG A 72 22.00 -20.28 -3.87
N VAL A 73 21.51 -19.09 -3.53
CA VAL A 73 22.14 -18.15 -2.60
C VAL A 73 21.28 -17.89 -1.36
N ARG A 74 21.92 -17.63 -0.21
CA ARG A 74 21.23 -17.32 1.06
C ARG A 74 21.16 -15.81 1.30
N LEU A 75 20.14 -15.16 0.76
CA LEU A 75 19.91 -13.72 0.99
C LEU A 75 19.23 -13.44 2.34
N LEU A 76 19.56 -12.31 2.95
CA LEU A 76 18.93 -11.79 4.16
C LEU A 76 17.71 -10.94 3.77
N LEU A 77 16.50 -11.46 3.98
CA LEU A 77 15.27 -10.86 3.47
C LEU A 77 14.58 -9.96 4.50
N ARG A 78 14.05 -8.82 4.02
CA ARG A 78 13.32 -7.78 4.77
C ARG A 78 11.84 -7.74 4.37
N LYS A 79 10.99 -7.12 5.20
CA LYS A 79 9.57 -6.85 4.88
C LYS A 79 9.45 -6.15 3.52
N GLY A 80 8.59 -6.67 2.64
CA GLY A 80 8.35 -6.11 1.30
C GLY A 80 9.25 -6.68 0.19
N MET A 81 10.35 -7.36 0.54
CA MET A 81 11.09 -8.12 -0.46
C MET A 81 10.24 -9.28 -0.98
N LYS A 82 10.33 -9.56 -2.29
CA LYS A 82 9.81 -10.80 -2.86
C LYS A 82 10.35 -11.98 -2.05
N CYS A 83 9.59 -13.08 -2.05
CA CYS A 83 9.97 -14.31 -1.39
C CYS A 83 9.99 -14.25 0.16
N TYR A 84 9.66 -13.15 0.84
CA TYR A 84 9.59 -13.15 2.32
C TYR A 84 8.32 -12.51 2.89
N ARG A 85 7.63 -13.28 3.73
CA ARG A 85 6.60 -12.78 4.63
C ARG A 85 7.12 -12.83 6.08
N PRO A 86 7.46 -11.69 6.70
CA PRO A 86 7.84 -11.65 8.11
C PRO A 86 6.67 -12.07 9.00
N ARG A 87 6.98 -12.57 10.19
CA ARG A 87 6.02 -12.94 11.23
C ARG A 87 5.92 -11.88 12.33
N ARG A 88 6.97 -11.08 12.54
CA ARG A 88 6.98 -9.91 13.43
C ARG A 88 7.45 -8.65 12.70
N THR A 89 7.05 -7.47 13.19
CA THR A 89 7.57 -6.18 12.69
C THR A 89 9.07 -6.08 12.98
N GLY A 90 9.85 -5.54 12.05
CA GLY A 90 11.32 -5.47 12.16
C GLY A 90 12.05 -6.79 11.90
N GLU A 91 11.35 -7.92 11.79
CA GLU A 91 11.98 -9.23 11.57
C GLU A 91 12.68 -9.30 10.20
N MET A 92 13.93 -9.75 10.22
CA MET A 92 14.71 -10.12 9.04
C MET A 92 15.16 -11.57 9.19
N ARG A 93 15.11 -12.36 8.10
CA ARG A 93 15.63 -13.74 8.11
C ARG A 93 16.37 -14.07 6.82
N ARG A 94 17.47 -14.81 6.95
CA ARG A 94 18.05 -15.58 5.82
C ARG A 94 17.13 -16.76 5.53
N LYS A 95 16.63 -16.87 4.29
CA LYS A 95 15.70 -17.94 3.88
C LYS A 95 15.92 -18.39 2.44
N TYR A 96 15.62 -19.66 2.21
CA TYR A 96 15.13 -20.19 0.93
C TYR A 96 13.58 -20.24 0.98
N VAL A 97 12.88 -20.22 -0.16
CA VAL A 97 11.42 -19.95 -0.27
C VAL A 97 10.95 -20.40 -1.67
N ILE A 98 9.67 -20.59 -2.09
CA ILE A 98 8.32 -20.06 -1.78
C ILE A 98 7.24 -21.16 -2.09
N ARG A 99 5.98 -20.94 -1.68
CA ARG A 99 4.72 -21.69 -1.95
C ARG A 99 3.55 -20.67 -1.95
N ARG A 100 2.25 -20.91 -2.19
CA ARG A 100 1.36 -21.88 -2.91
C ARG A 100 -0.04 -21.21 -2.87
N LYS A 101 -0.93 -21.44 -3.85
CA LYS A 101 -2.32 -20.93 -3.87
C LYS A 101 -3.29 -21.80 -3.03
N VAL A 102 -4.39 -21.23 -2.54
CA VAL A 102 -5.55 -21.94 -1.94
C VAL A 102 -6.83 -21.22 -2.38
N GLU A 103 -7.90 -21.97 -2.62
CA GLU A 103 -9.18 -21.50 -3.18
C GLU A 103 -10.37 -21.92 -2.30
N GLY A 104 -11.55 -21.37 -2.59
CA GLY A 104 -12.84 -21.93 -2.16
C GLY A 104 -13.64 -21.13 -1.12
N ARG A 105 -14.75 -20.53 -1.57
CA ARG A 105 -16.07 -20.46 -0.88
C ARG A 105 -17.05 -19.66 -1.74
N ASN A 106 -18.08 -20.33 -2.29
CA ASN A 106 -19.16 -19.66 -3.01
C ASN A 106 -20.10 -18.96 -2.02
N LYS A 107 -19.94 -17.63 -1.91
CA LYS A 107 -20.94 -16.71 -1.36
C LYS A 107 -20.89 -15.42 -2.15
N THR A 108 -21.99 -15.01 -2.78
CA THR A 108 -22.09 -13.69 -3.41
C THR A 108 -21.98 -12.61 -2.33
N ARG A 109 -21.00 -11.73 -2.48
CA ARG A 109 -20.77 -10.58 -1.58
C ARG A 109 -20.40 -9.37 -2.42
N ALA A 110 -21.20 -8.32 -2.35
CA ALA A 110 -20.81 -7.04 -2.93
C ALA A 110 -19.68 -6.40 -2.09
N PRO A 111 -18.64 -5.84 -2.71
CA PRO A 111 -17.67 -5.03 -1.98
C PRO A 111 -18.35 -3.76 -1.47
N LYS A 112 -18.09 -3.38 -0.22
CA LYS A 112 -18.52 -2.07 0.29
C LYS A 112 -17.88 -0.97 -0.58
N ILE A 113 -18.70 -0.16 -1.24
CA ILE A 113 -18.22 0.95 -2.07
C ILE A 113 -17.52 1.99 -1.18
N GLN A 114 -16.20 1.89 -1.12
CA GLN A 114 -15.37 2.78 -0.34
C GLN A 114 -15.29 4.14 -1.05
N ARG A 115 -15.31 5.24 -0.27
CA ARG A 115 -15.39 6.62 -0.77
C ARG A 115 -16.70 7.00 -1.49
N LEU A 116 -17.76 6.17 -1.44
CA LEU A 116 -19.13 6.58 -1.83
C LEU A 116 -19.56 7.85 -1.08
N VAL A 117 -20.24 8.77 -1.76
CA VAL A 117 -20.88 9.94 -1.10
C VAL A 117 -22.18 9.45 -0.45
N THR A 118 -22.21 9.39 0.87
CA THR A 118 -23.39 8.96 1.63
C THR A 118 -23.98 10.12 2.43
N PRO A 119 -25.28 10.09 2.78
CA PRO A 119 -25.89 11.09 3.67
C PRO A 119 -25.11 11.26 4.99
N GLN A 120 -24.57 10.17 5.55
CA GLN A 120 -23.70 10.22 6.74
C GLN A 120 -22.38 10.98 6.49
N ARG A 121 -21.75 10.87 5.32
CA ARG A 121 -20.56 11.69 4.98
C ARG A 121 -20.92 13.16 4.83
N ILE A 122 -22.07 13.47 4.21
CA ILE A 122 -22.58 14.84 4.08
C ILE A 122 -22.89 15.42 5.48
N GLN A 123 -23.57 14.67 6.34
CA GLN A 123 -23.86 15.05 7.73
C GLN A 123 -22.56 15.28 8.54
N ARG A 124 -21.55 14.42 8.40
CA ARG A 124 -20.22 14.60 9.03
C ARG A 124 -19.50 15.85 8.50
N LYS A 125 -19.62 16.17 7.20
CA LYS A 125 -19.09 17.41 6.60
C LYS A 125 -19.82 18.64 7.17
N ARG A 126 -21.15 18.64 7.18
CA ARG A 126 -22.00 19.69 7.78
C ARG A 126 -21.66 19.92 9.26
N ARG A 127 -21.58 18.85 10.07
CA ARG A 127 -21.19 18.90 11.49
C ARG A 127 -19.79 19.50 11.68
N ARG A 128 -18.81 19.14 10.85
CA ARG A 128 -17.45 19.71 10.94
C ARG A 128 -17.45 21.22 10.68
N ILE A 129 -18.20 21.69 9.68
CA ILE A 129 -18.34 23.11 9.36
C ILE A 129 -19.06 23.85 10.49
N ALA A 130 -20.19 23.33 10.97
CA ALA A 130 -20.93 23.92 12.08
C ALA A 130 -20.09 24.02 13.38
N LEU A 131 -19.27 23.01 13.69
CA LEU A 131 -18.35 23.06 14.84
C LEU A 131 -17.25 24.12 14.67
N ARG A 132 -16.75 24.36 13.44
CA ARG A 132 -15.80 25.45 13.17
C ARG A 132 -16.45 26.81 13.45
N ILE A 133 -17.65 27.04 12.89
CA ILE A 133 -18.40 28.30 13.06
C ILE A 133 -18.73 28.52 14.55
N LYS A 134 -19.23 27.50 15.25
CA LYS A 134 -19.55 27.60 16.69
C LYS A 134 -18.32 27.96 17.53
N ARG A 135 -17.16 27.34 17.28
CA ARG A 135 -15.89 27.67 17.98
C ARG A 135 -15.50 29.13 17.76
N GLU A 136 -15.62 29.62 16.53
CA GLU A 136 -15.31 31.01 16.19
C GLU A 136 -16.29 31.99 16.85
N GLN A 137 -17.59 31.70 16.83
CA GLN A 137 -18.61 32.49 17.53
C GLN A 137 -18.36 32.54 19.04
N THR A 138 -18.07 31.41 19.69
CA THR A 138 -17.71 31.37 21.12
C THR A 138 -16.43 32.17 21.40
N SER A 139 -15.41 32.06 20.55
CA SER A 139 -14.17 32.85 20.70
C SER A 139 -14.42 34.36 20.59
N ARG A 140 -15.18 34.82 19.58
CA ARG A 140 -15.57 36.23 19.42
C ARG A 140 -16.43 36.74 20.59
N ALA A 141 -17.37 35.92 21.08
CA ALA A 141 -18.21 36.27 22.22
C ALA A 141 -17.40 36.40 23.52
N ASN A 142 -16.50 35.45 23.79
CA ASN A 142 -15.61 35.49 24.96
C ASN A 142 -14.68 36.72 24.91
N MET A 143 -14.14 37.04 23.73
CA MET A 143 -13.31 38.23 23.50
C MET A 143 -14.09 39.53 23.79
N LYS A 144 -15.33 39.65 23.29
CA LYS A 144 -16.19 40.81 23.57
C LYS A 144 -16.56 40.92 25.06
N ALA A 145 -16.87 39.80 25.72
CA ALA A 145 -17.17 39.77 27.15
C ALA A 145 -15.94 40.20 28.00
N TYR A 146 -14.75 39.73 27.64
CA TYR A 146 -13.50 40.13 28.29
C TYR A 146 -13.25 41.64 28.15
N TYR A 147 -13.37 42.21 26.94
CA TYR A 147 -13.19 43.65 26.76
C TYR A 147 -14.21 44.48 27.53
N LYS A 148 -15.49 44.08 27.55
CA LYS A 148 -16.53 44.78 28.33
C LYS A 148 -16.21 44.80 29.83
N MET A 149 -15.79 43.65 30.39
CA MET A 149 -15.38 43.57 31.80
C MET A 149 -14.14 44.44 32.09
N MET A 150 -13.17 44.51 31.17
CA MET A 150 -12.02 45.40 31.29
C MET A 150 -12.39 46.89 31.21
N GLU A 151 -13.41 47.26 30.42
CA GLU A 151 -13.93 48.64 30.36
C GLU A 151 -14.68 49.01 31.65
N GLU A 152 -15.55 48.13 32.15
CA GLU A 152 -16.26 48.30 33.42
C GLU A 152 -15.28 48.46 34.60
N TYR A 153 -14.22 47.63 34.65
CA TYR A 153 -13.15 47.77 35.64
C TYR A 153 -12.41 49.11 35.53
N LYS A 154 -12.07 49.57 34.32
CA LYS A 154 -11.44 50.88 34.10
C LYS A 154 -12.34 52.03 34.55
N GLN A 155 -13.64 51.95 34.30
CA GLN A 155 -14.61 52.97 34.73
C GLN A 155 -14.75 52.97 36.27
N ALA A 156 -14.87 51.79 36.90
CA ALA A 156 -14.93 51.66 38.35
C ALA A 156 -13.66 52.14 39.06
N LYS A 157 -12.48 51.97 38.46
CA LYS A 157 -11.23 52.52 38.99
C LYS A 157 -11.16 54.04 38.86
N ARG A 158 -11.63 54.60 37.72
CA ARG A 158 -11.73 56.07 37.52
C ARG A 158 -12.67 56.72 38.53
N SER A 159 -13.84 56.13 38.81
CA SER A 159 -14.81 56.70 39.76
C SER A 159 -14.37 56.60 41.22
N LYS A 160 -13.49 55.64 41.57
CA LYS A 160 -12.90 55.51 42.91
C LYS A 160 -11.70 56.42 43.19
N GLY A 161 -11.23 57.21 42.22
CA GLY A 161 -10.16 58.19 42.43
C GLY A 161 -8.75 57.62 42.64
N GLU A 162 -8.55 56.30 42.48
CA GLU A 162 -7.22 55.69 42.55
C GLU A 162 -6.43 55.92 41.24
N GLY A 163 -5.83 57.11 41.14
CA GLY A 163 -4.82 57.40 40.13
C GLY A 163 -3.63 56.43 40.23
N SER A 164 -3.01 56.13 39.10
CA SER A 164 -1.65 55.54 39.12
C SER A 164 -0.71 56.49 39.86
N PRO A 165 0.25 56.02 40.66
CA PRO A 165 1.34 56.87 41.12
C PRO A 165 2.03 57.50 39.92
N ALA A 166 2.46 58.75 40.08
CA ALA A 166 3.00 59.57 39.01
C ALA A 166 4.28 58.96 38.40
N ALA A 167 4.37 58.96 37.07
CA ALA A 167 5.65 58.97 36.39
C ALA A 167 6.09 60.43 36.28
N ALA A 168 7.24 60.76 36.85
CA ALA A 168 7.70 62.13 37.02
C ALA A 168 8.17 62.81 35.71
N ALA A 169 7.99 64.13 35.62
CA ALA A 169 8.78 65.04 34.79
C ALA A 169 8.60 66.49 35.28
N ALA A 170 9.72 67.21 35.43
CA ALA A 170 9.88 68.58 35.93
C ALA A 170 9.51 68.79 37.41
#